data_AF-G5GHF3-F1
#
_entry.id   AF-G5GHF3-F1
#
_cell.length_a   1.000
_cell.length_b   1.000
_cell.length_c   1.000
_cell.angle_alpha   90.00
_cell.angle_beta   90.00
_cell.angle_gamma   90.00
#
_symmetry.space_group_name_H-M   'P 1'
#
loop_
_entity.id
_entity.type
_entity.pdbx_description
1 polymer ?
#
loop_
_entity_poly.entity_id
_entity_poly.type
_entity_poly.pdbx_seq_one_letter_code
_entity_poly.pdbx_strand_id
1 'polypeptide(L)'
;MANKYVNLKVGSFKIPVVWLISFNGILCIILSPIFGSMWVKLAHMKMDPPVTLKMAVGMIITGAAFFIILGGYYSLNGVLDESVKMSLWIMLLAYTILTIGELLVSPVGMALFSKLTPERFSSLGMSGWYLCYFFSGLASGALVSVTGTWGYGKILWILGGSLVIAGLVMLALKPFLEKLIAMDQLGKESEAVE
;
A
#
# COMPACT_ATOMS: atom_id res chain seq x y z
N MET A 1 -9.48 15.45 -13.02
CA MET A 1 -8.04 15.66 -13.30
C MET A 1 -7.40 14.57 -14.17
N ALA A 2 -7.73 13.27 -14.00
CA ALA A 2 -7.11 12.18 -14.77
C ALA A 2 -7.36 12.18 -16.30
N ASN A 3 -8.47 12.78 -16.79
CA ASN A 3 -8.74 12.93 -18.23
C ASN A 3 -7.72 13.81 -18.97
N LYS A 4 -6.92 14.62 -18.24
CA LYS A 4 -5.99 15.60 -18.83
C LYS A 4 -4.55 15.09 -18.97
N TYR A 5 -4.19 13.99 -18.29
CA TYR A 5 -2.78 13.62 -18.08
C TYR A 5 -2.42 12.17 -18.48
N VAL A 6 -3.39 11.39 -18.99
CA VAL A 6 -3.21 9.97 -19.31
C VAL A 6 -3.68 9.68 -20.75
N ASN A 7 -2.93 8.85 -21.50
CA ASN A 7 -3.35 8.42 -22.83
C ASN A 7 -4.44 7.39 -22.69
N LEU A 8 -5.67 7.87 -22.65
CA LEU A 8 -6.82 6.99 -22.66
C LEU A 8 -7.05 6.34 -24.03
N LYS A 9 -6.21 6.57 -25.06
CA LYS A 9 -6.39 5.94 -26.37
C LYS A 9 -5.62 4.63 -26.48
N VAL A 10 -6.34 3.51 -26.65
CA VAL A 10 -5.82 2.27 -27.23
C VAL A 10 -6.41 2.16 -28.64
N GLY A 11 -5.61 2.47 -29.65
CA GLY A 11 -6.11 2.64 -31.02
C GLY A 11 -7.14 3.78 -31.14
N SER A 12 -8.35 3.48 -31.65
CA SER A 12 -9.47 4.44 -31.75
C SER A 12 -10.33 4.55 -30.48
N PHE A 13 -10.08 3.75 -29.44
CA PHE A 13 -10.96 3.66 -28.29
C PHE A 13 -10.44 4.46 -27.09
N LYS A 14 -11.28 5.31 -26.50
CA LYS A 14 -10.96 6.13 -25.33
C LYS A 14 -11.33 5.37 -24.05
N ILE A 15 -10.38 4.66 -23.44
CA ILE A 15 -10.53 3.95 -22.17
C ILE A 15 -10.94 4.94 -21.08
N PRO A 16 -12.07 4.75 -20.39
CA PRO A 16 -12.44 5.60 -19.27
C PRO A 16 -11.44 5.46 -18.12
N VAL A 17 -11.11 6.56 -17.44
CA VAL A 17 -10.29 6.52 -16.19
C VAL A 17 -10.87 5.54 -15.16
N VAL A 18 -12.19 5.35 -15.17
CA VAL A 18 -12.91 4.40 -14.31
C VAL A 18 -12.39 2.96 -14.45
N TRP A 19 -11.89 2.57 -15.64
CA TRP A 19 -11.31 1.24 -15.84
C TRP A 19 -10.03 1.02 -15.04
N LEU A 20 -9.29 2.07 -14.66
CA LEU A 20 -8.13 1.92 -13.79
C LEU A 20 -8.53 1.56 -12.36
N ILE A 21 -9.67 2.09 -11.90
CA ILE A 21 -10.26 1.73 -10.59
C ILE A 21 -10.73 0.27 -10.63
N SER A 22 -11.41 -0.13 -11.71
CA SER A 22 -11.82 -1.52 -11.92
C SER A 22 -10.62 -2.48 -12.05
N PHE A 23 -9.52 -2.04 -12.67
CA PHE A 23 -8.31 -2.85 -12.85
C PHE A 23 -7.63 -3.17 -11.52
N ASN A 24 -7.54 -2.20 -10.59
CA ASN A 24 -7.05 -2.47 -9.23
C ASN A 24 -7.93 -3.51 -8.52
N GLY A 25 -9.26 -3.40 -8.60
CA GLY A 25 -10.19 -4.38 -8.03
C GLY A 25 -10.03 -5.79 -8.62
N ILE A 26 -9.91 -5.90 -9.94
CA ILE A 26 -9.68 -7.19 -10.63
C ILE A 26 -8.34 -7.80 -10.21
N LEU A 27 -7.28 -6.99 -10.14
CA LEU A 27 -5.97 -7.45 -9.67
C LEU A 27 -6.05 -7.95 -8.24
N CYS A 28 -6.73 -7.25 -7.32
CA CYS A 28 -6.91 -7.72 -5.95
C CYS A 28 -7.61 -9.09 -5.90
N ILE A 29 -8.66 -9.30 -6.70
CA ILE A 29 -9.38 -10.58 -6.75
C ILE A 29 -8.48 -11.73 -7.26
N ILE A 30 -7.65 -11.47 -8.28
CA ILE A 30 -6.76 -12.48 -8.86
C ILE A 30 -5.54 -12.74 -7.97
N LEU A 31 -4.93 -11.69 -7.42
CA LEU A 31 -3.72 -11.79 -6.61
C LEU A 31 -4.02 -12.30 -5.19
N SER A 32 -5.19 -12.03 -4.62
CA SER A 32 -5.57 -12.49 -3.28
C SER A 32 -5.35 -14.00 -3.04
N PRO A 33 -5.89 -14.92 -3.87
CA PRO A 33 -5.63 -16.36 -3.71
C PRO A 33 -4.18 -16.75 -3.98
N ILE A 34 -3.46 -16.02 -4.83
CA ILE A 34 -2.03 -16.27 -5.11
C ILE A 34 -1.19 -15.97 -3.86
N PHE A 35 -1.40 -14.80 -3.24
CA PHE A 35 -0.73 -14.45 -2.00
C PHE A 35 -1.18 -15.35 -0.85
N GLY A 36 -2.47 -15.67 -0.74
CA GLY A 36 -2.98 -16.60 0.26
C GLY A 36 -2.31 -17.97 0.19
N SER A 37 -2.24 -18.58 -1.00
CA SER A 37 -1.56 -19.86 -1.20
C SER A 37 -0.04 -19.79 -0.96
N MET A 38 0.60 -18.68 -1.34
CA MET A 38 2.02 -18.44 -1.04
C MET A 38 2.28 -18.43 0.47
N TRP A 39 1.43 -17.77 1.26
CA TRP A 39 1.58 -17.73 2.72
C TRP A 39 1.32 -19.07 3.37
N VAL A 40 0.30 -19.81 2.93
CA VAL A 40 0.05 -21.18 3.40
C VAL A 40 1.25 -22.08 3.12
N LYS A 41 1.87 -21.95 1.94
CA LYS A 41 3.09 -22.70 1.60
C LYS A 41 4.28 -22.32 2.48
N LEU A 42 4.47 -21.03 2.78
CA LEU A 42 5.52 -20.58 3.71
C LEU A 42 5.28 -21.04 5.15
N ALA A 43 4.03 -21.07 5.60
CA ALA A 43 3.64 -21.61 6.91
C ALA A 43 3.96 -23.11 7.01
N HIS A 44 3.67 -23.89 5.96
CA HIS A 44 4.05 -25.31 5.89
C HIS A 44 5.57 -25.55 5.93
N MET A 45 6.37 -24.59 5.45
CA MET A 45 7.84 -24.65 5.49
C MET A 45 8.44 -24.14 6.81
N LYS A 46 7.63 -23.79 7.82
CA LYS A 46 8.06 -23.18 9.10
C LYS A 46 8.89 -21.91 8.95
N MET A 47 8.88 -21.28 7.79
CA MET A 47 9.56 -20.01 7.51
C MET A 47 8.54 -18.87 7.47
N ASP A 48 7.68 -18.78 8.49
CA ASP A 48 6.65 -17.76 8.51
C ASP A 48 7.29 -16.41 8.84
N PRO A 49 7.36 -15.47 7.88
CA PRO A 49 7.96 -14.19 8.16
C PRO A 49 7.06 -13.42 9.12
N PRO A 50 7.66 -12.66 10.06
CA PRO A 50 6.89 -11.89 11.01
C PRO A 50 5.98 -10.88 10.29
N VAL A 51 4.80 -10.65 10.89
CA VAL A 51 3.74 -9.76 10.38
C VAL A 51 4.31 -8.38 10.02
N THR A 52 5.18 -7.84 10.88
CA THR A 52 5.89 -6.57 10.68
C THR A 52 6.79 -6.57 9.43
N LEU A 53 7.46 -7.68 9.14
CA LEU A 53 8.30 -7.82 7.94
C LEU A 53 7.45 -7.88 6.67
N LYS A 54 6.31 -8.59 6.70
CA LYS A 54 5.35 -8.64 5.58
C LYS A 54 4.82 -7.24 5.25
N MET A 55 4.44 -6.47 6.27
CA MET A 55 3.98 -5.08 6.08
C MET A 55 5.09 -4.16 5.58
N ALA A 56 6.30 -4.24 6.14
CA ALA A 56 7.42 -3.39 5.74
C ALA A 56 7.82 -3.60 4.27
N VAL A 57 7.86 -4.86 3.81
CA VAL A 57 8.11 -5.19 2.40
C VAL A 57 7.01 -4.62 1.51
N GLY A 58 5.74 -4.74 1.93
CA GLY A 58 4.62 -4.11 1.23
C GLY A 58 4.78 -2.59 1.07
N MET A 59 5.14 -1.89 2.16
CA MET A 59 5.36 -0.43 2.14
C MET A 59 6.52 -0.01 1.22
N ILE A 60 7.62 -0.77 1.21
CA ILE A 60 8.76 -0.51 0.32
C ILE A 60 8.38 -0.74 -1.14
N ILE A 61 7.62 -1.81 -1.44
CA ILE A 61 7.13 -2.10 -2.79
C ILE A 61 6.20 -0.99 -3.28
N THR A 62 5.27 -0.54 -2.44
CA THR A 62 4.39 0.58 -2.76
C THR A 62 5.19 1.87 -2.99
N GLY A 63 6.19 2.15 -2.15
CA GLY A 63 7.10 3.29 -2.34
C GLY A 63 7.89 3.21 -3.66
N ALA A 64 8.40 2.03 -4.01
CA ALA A 64 9.07 1.77 -5.28
C ALA A 64 8.13 1.98 -6.48
N ALA A 65 6.85 1.61 -6.37
CA ALA A 65 5.85 1.87 -7.40
C ALA A 65 5.70 3.38 -7.69
N PHE A 66 5.70 4.23 -6.65
CA PHE A 66 5.68 5.69 -6.83
C PHE A 66 6.95 6.21 -7.52
N PHE A 67 8.12 5.63 -7.24
CA PHE A 67 9.36 5.98 -7.95
C PHE A 67 9.34 5.56 -9.43
N ILE A 68 8.71 4.43 -9.77
CA ILE A 68 8.52 4.00 -11.18
C ILE A 68 7.63 5.01 -11.91
N ILE A 69 6.55 5.48 -11.28
CA ILE A 69 5.68 6.53 -11.84
C ILE A 69 6.47 7.83 -12.04
N LEU A 70 7.32 8.19 -11.07
CA LEU A 70 8.18 9.38 -11.15
C LEU A 70 9.22 9.26 -12.26
N GLY A 71 9.85 8.09 -12.44
CA GLY A 71 10.76 7.81 -13.56
C GLY A 71 10.06 7.93 -14.91
N GLY A 72 8.81 7.44 -15.00
CA GLY A 72 7.95 7.67 -16.15
C GLY A 72 7.67 9.16 -16.40
N TYR A 73 7.41 9.94 -15.36
CA TYR A 73 7.19 11.39 -15.45
C TYR A 73 8.44 12.16 -15.92
N TYR A 74 9.63 11.81 -15.42
CA TYR A 74 10.88 12.42 -15.86
C TYR A 74 11.28 12.02 -17.29
N SER A 75 10.93 10.80 -17.73
CA SER A 75 11.13 10.37 -19.13
C SER A 75 10.29 11.19 -20.13
N LEU A 76 9.30 11.96 -19.67
CA LEU A 76 8.52 12.91 -20.46
C LEU A 76 9.05 14.37 -20.38
N ASN A 77 10.29 14.58 -19.93
CA ASN A 77 10.90 15.93 -19.78
C ASN A 77 10.10 16.90 -18.88
N GLY A 78 9.30 16.38 -17.93
CA GLY A 78 8.54 17.20 -16.98
C GLY A 78 7.37 17.99 -17.59
N VAL A 79 7.06 17.78 -18.87
CA VAL A 79 5.91 18.41 -19.54
C VAL A 79 4.77 17.41 -19.61
N LEU A 80 3.72 17.67 -18.82
CA LEU A 80 2.41 17.04 -18.99
C LEU A 80 1.66 17.76 -20.12
N ASP A 81 2.14 17.60 -21.35
CA ASP A 81 1.47 18.16 -22.53
C ASP A 81 0.36 17.22 -23.00
N GLU A 82 -0.72 17.76 -23.60
CA GLU A 82 -1.84 16.97 -24.14
C GLU A 82 -1.42 15.96 -25.22
N SER A 83 -0.20 16.10 -25.74
CA SER A 83 0.41 15.33 -26.82
C SER A 83 1.31 14.17 -26.36
N VAL A 84 1.95 14.27 -25.18
CA VAL A 84 2.85 13.23 -24.68
C VAL A 84 2.24 12.66 -23.41
N LYS A 85 1.64 11.50 -23.57
CA LYS A 85 0.86 10.88 -22.51
C LYS A 85 1.61 9.66 -22.00
N MET A 86 1.73 9.53 -20.68
CA MET A 86 2.42 8.41 -20.03
C MET A 86 1.93 7.09 -20.64
N SER A 87 2.86 6.24 -21.08
CA SER A 87 2.53 4.97 -21.71
C SER A 87 1.60 4.19 -20.78
N LEU A 88 0.42 3.81 -21.28
CA LEU A 88 -0.57 3.03 -20.54
C LEU A 88 0.07 1.82 -19.86
N TRP A 89 1.09 1.23 -20.49
CA TRP A 89 1.86 0.11 -19.98
C TRP A 89 2.65 0.42 -18.71
N ILE A 90 3.32 1.57 -18.61
CA ILE A 90 4.09 1.97 -17.41
C ILE A 90 3.13 2.26 -16.26
N MET A 91 2.01 2.92 -16.55
CA MET A 91 0.98 3.17 -15.57
C MET A 91 0.34 1.86 -15.08
N LEU A 92 0.00 0.94 -15.99
CA LEU A 92 -0.56 -0.37 -15.65
C LEU A 92 0.41 -1.19 -14.79
N LEU A 93 1.70 -1.17 -15.11
CA LEU A 93 2.74 -1.87 -14.36
C LEU A 93 2.90 -1.26 -12.97
N ALA A 94 2.96 0.07 -12.86
CA ALA A 94 3.04 0.74 -11.56
C ALA A 94 1.80 0.47 -10.70
N TYR A 95 0.60 0.50 -11.29
CA TYR A 95 -0.63 0.11 -10.59
C TYR A 95 -0.57 -1.36 -10.13
N THR A 96 -0.03 -2.26 -10.95
CA THR A 96 0.11 -3.67 -10.56
C THR A 96 1.03 -3.83 -9.35
N ILE A 97 2.19 -3.15 -9.35
CA ILE A 97 3.14 -3.18 -8.24
C ILE A 97 2.53 -2.52 -6.99
N LEU A 98 1.80 -1.42 -7.16
CA LEU A 98 1.10 -0.75 -6.08
C LEU A 98 0.05 -1.67 -5.44
N THR A 99 -0.76 -2.35 -6.26
CA THR A 99 -1.77 -3.32 -5.80
C THR A 99 -1.11 -4.49 -5.06
N ILE A 100 0.05 -4.97 -5.52
CA ILE A 100 0.82 -6.00 -4.81
C ILE A 100 1.21 -5.51 -3.41
N GLY A 101 1.71 -4.28 -3.30
CA GLY A 101 2.03 -3.67 -2.00
C GLY A 101 0.81 -3.48 -1.11
N GLU A 102 -0.32 -3.03 -1.65
CA GLU A 102 -1.58 -2.89 -0.89
C GLU A 102 -2.08 -4.22 -0.34
N LEU A 103 -1.99 -5.28 -1.15
CA LEU A 103 -2.45 -6.61 -0.77
C LEU A 103 -1.57 -7.25 0.31
N LEU A 104 -0.34 -6.78 0.49
CA LEU A 104 0.54 -7.16 1.60
C LEU A 104 0.25 -6.39 2.88
N VAL A 105 -0.23 -5.15 2.79
CA VAL A 105 -0.47 -4.28 3.95
C VAL A 105 -1.88 -4.47 4.53
N SER A 106 -2.90 -4.53 3.67
CA SER A 106 -4.31 -4.47 4.08
C SER A 106 -4.79 -5.67 4.91
N PRO A 107 -4.62 -6.94 4.47
CA PRO A 107 -5.04 -8.10 5.26
C PRO A 107 -4.16 -8.33 6.49
N VAL A 108 -2.87 -7.99 6.39
CA VAL A 108 -1.89 -8.16 7.47
C VAL A 108 -2.12 -7.12 8.58
N GLY A 109 -2.42 -5.88 8.22
CA GLY A 109 -2.74 -4.81 9.16
C GLY A 109 -4.04 -5.07 9.93
N MET A 110 -5.11 -5.47 9.25
CA MET A 110 -6.37 -5.83 9.91
C MET A 110 -6.20 -7.00 10.89
N ALA A 111 -5.41 -8.01 10.52
CA ALA A 111 -5.10 -9.14 11.41
C ALA A 111 -4.29 -8.70 12.64
N LEU A 112 -3.34 -7.77 12.49
CA LEU A 112 -2.55 -7.23 13.59
C LEU A 112 -3.40 -6.45 14.59
N PHE A 113 -4.26 -5.55 14.11
CA PHE A 113 -5.20 -4.81 14.97
C PHE A 113 -6.15 -5.76 15.69
N SER A 114 -6.66 -6.79 15.02
CA SER A 114 -7.50 -7.80 15.66
C SER A 114 -6.77 -8.58 16.76
N LYS A 115 -5.51 -8.99 16.54
CA LYS A 115 -4.71 -9.75 17.51
C LYS A 115 -4.27 -8.94 18.73
N LEU A 116 -3.96 -7.66 18.55
CA LEU A 116 -3.50 -6.78 19.63
C LEU A 116 -4.63 -6.27 20.52
N THR A 117 -5.88 -6.35 20.06
CA THR A 117 -7.02 -5.81 20.81
C THR A 117 -7.58 -6.90 21.74
N PRO A 118 -7.83 -6.62 23.03
CA PRO A 118 -8.54 -7.54 23.92
C PRO A 118 -9.93 -7.86 23.35
N GLU A 119 -10.41 -9.10 23.49
CA GLU A 119 -11.71 -9.52 22.93
C GLU A 119 -12.86 -8.60 23.36
N ARG A 120 -12.81 -8.11 24.60
CA ARG A 120 -13.78 -7.17 25.17
C ARG A 120 -13.85 -5.81 24.45
N PHE A 121 -12.78 -5.41 23.76
CA PHE A 121 -12.66 -4.13 23.04
C PHE A 121 -12.40 -4.31 21.54
N SER A 122 -12.70 -5.48 20.96
CA SER A 122 -12.43 -5.78 19.55
C SER A 122 -13.03 -4.74 18.57
N SER A 123 -14.22 -4.20 18.88
CA SER A 123 -14.84 -3.10 18.11
C SER A 123 -14.05 -1.79 18.19
N LEU A 124 -13.40 -1.50 19.33
CA LEU A 124 -12.54 -0.33 19.53
C LEU A 124 -11.26 -0.45 18.71
N GLY A 125 -10.65 -1.64 18.66
CA GLY A 125 -9.46 -1.92 17.86
C GLY A 125 -9.69 -1.69 16.36
N MET A 126 -10.81 -2.19 15.85
CA MET A 126 -11.21 -1.94 14.46
C MET A 126 -11.58 -0.48 14.22
N SER A 127 -12.21 0.20 15.19
CA SER A 127 -12.46 1.64 15.07
C SER A 127 -11.16 2.45 14.95
N GLY A 128 -10.08 2.03 15.63
CA GLY A 128 -8.74 2.63 15.50
C GLY A 128 -8.15 2.45 14.10
N TRP A 129 -8.33 1.27 13.49
CA TRP A 129 -7.91 1.02 12.11
C TRP A 129 -8.65 1.95 11.11
N TYR A 130 -9.97 2.04 11.21
CA TYR A 130 -10.76 2.93 10.33
C TYR A 130 -10.51 4.41 10.61
N LEU A 131 -10.19 4.79 11.86
CA LEU A 131 -9.81 6.15 12.20
C LEU A 131 -8.49 6.56 11.52
N CYS A 132 -7.52 5.64 11.45
CA CYS A 132 -6.30 5.86 10.66
C CYS A 132 -6.63 6.09 9.18
N TYR A 133 -7.57 5.34 8.60
CA TYR A 133 -8.05 5.55 7.23
C TYR A 133 -8.69 6.93 7.04
N PHE A 134 -9.45 7.43 8.02
CA PHE A 134 -10.04 8.75 7.96
C PHE A 134 -8.97 9.85 7.92
N PHE A 135 -7.98 9.81 8.82
CA PHE A 135 -6.88 10.77 8.82
C PHE A 135 -6.03 10.68 7.54
N SER A 136 -5.80 9.47 7.03
CA SER A 136 -5.15 9.25 5.74
C SER A 136 -5.91 9.92 4.59
N GLY A 137 -7.25 9.80 4.58
CA GLY A 137 -8.12 10.45 3.60
C GLY A 137 -8.03 11.98 3.67
N LEU A 138 -8.03 12.57 4.87
CA LEU A 138 -7.85 14.01 5.05
C LEU A 138 -6.47 14.48 4.56
N ALA A 139 -5.40 13.76 4.90
CA ALA A 139 -4.06 14.06 4.45
C ALA A 139 -3.93 13.97 2.93
N SER A 140 -4.53 12.95 2.31
CA SER A 140 -4.59 12.78 0.85
C SER A 140 -5.31 13.96 0.17
N GLY A 141 -6.45 14.40 0.72
CA GLY A 141 -7.17 15.58 0.23
C GLY A 141 -6.33 16.86 0.29
N ALA A 142 -5.63 17.09 1.40
CA ALA A 142 -4.71 18.22 1.55
C ALA A 142 -3.54 18.14 0.54
N LEU A 143 -2.95 16.97 0.37
CA LEU A 143 -1.91 16.71 -0.64
C LEU A 143 -2.37 17.08 -2.04
N VAL A 144 -3.58 16.67 -2.44
CA VAL A 144 -4.15 17.02 -3.75
C VAL A 144 -4.29 18.54 -3.92
N SER A 145 -4.67 19.29 -2.88
CA SER A 145 -4.75 20.75 -2.97
C SER A 145 -3.38 21.41 -3.24
N VAL A 146 -2.30 20.83 -2.68
CA VAL A 146 -0.91 21.30 -2.87
C VAL A 146 -0.33 20.87 -4.22
N THR A 147 -0.91 19.87 -4.89
CA THR A 147 -0.46 19.44 -6.24
C THR A 147 -0.52 20.53 -7.30
N GLY A 148 -1.46 21.47 -7.18
CA GLY A 148 -1.57 22.59 -8.12
C GLY A 148 -0.43 23.60 -8.04
N THR A 149 0.29 23.67 -6.92
CA THR A 149 1.31 24.72 -6.66
C THR A 149 2.74 24.17 -6.71
N TRP A 150 2.97 22.93 -6.27
CA TRP A 150 4.32 22.36 -6.13
C TRP A 150 4.76 21.47 -7.30
N GLY A 151 3.83 21.12 -8.19
CA GLY A 151 4.08 20.23 -9.33
C GLY A 151 4.11 18.75 -8.95
N TYR A 152 3.69 17.90 -9.90
CA TYR A 152 3.51 16.46 -9.68
C TYR A 152 4.81 15.72 -9.35
N GLY A 153 5.94 16.14 -9.93
CA GLY A 153 7.24 15.49 -9.72
C GLY A 153 7.73 15.54 -8.26
N LYS A 154 7.61 16.69 -7.58
CA LYS A 154 8.05 16.83 -6.19
C LYS A 154 7.19 16.00 -5.23
N ILE A 155 5.88 15.97 -5.46
CA ILE A 155 4.93 15.27 -4.59
C ILE A 155 5.09 13.77 -4.71
N LEU A 156 5.26 13.24 -5.93
CA LEU A 156 5.52 11.81 -6.13
C LEU A 156 6.84 11.37 -5.47
N TRP A 157 7.86 12.23 -5.47
CA TRP A 157 9.13 11.95 -4.80
C TRP A 157 8.97 11.90 -3.28
N ILE A 158 8.26 12.88 -2.71
CA ILE A 158 7.98 12.93 -1.26
C ILE A 158 7.12 11.74 -0.84
N LEU A 159 6.08 11.39 -1.61
CA LEU A 159 5.22 10.23 -1.32
C LEU A 159 6.00 8.92 -1.36
N GLY A 160 6.71 8.65 -2.47
CA GLY A 160 7.54 7.44 -2.60
C GLY A 160 8.62 7.37 -1.52
N GLY A 161 9.32 8.48 -1.27
CA GLY A 161 10.35 8.58 -0.24
C GLY A 161 9.80 8.33 1.15
N SER A 162 8.66 8.94 1.50
CA SER A 162 8.03 8.77 2.82
C SER A 162 7.60 7.32 3.07
N LEU A 163 7.10 6.61 2.05
CA LEU A 163 6.71 5.21 2.16
C LEU A 163 7.92 4.28 2.31
N VAL A 164 9.00 4.53 1.59
CA VAL A 164 10.25 3.77 1.76
C VAL A 164 10.85 4.03 3.14
N ILE A 165 10.87 5.28 3.61
CA ILE A 165 11.35 5.63 4.96
C ILE A 165 10.49 4.94 6.01
N ALA A 166 9.16 5.00 5.89
CA ALA A 166 8.26 4.34 6.83
C ALA A 166 8.46 2.81 6.84
N GLY A 167 8.67 2.20 5.67
CA GLY A 167 9.02 0.78 5.56
C GLY A 167 10.35 0.44 6.24
N LEU A 168 11.39 1.26 6.06
CA LEU A 168 12.68 1.09 6.72
C LEU A 168 12.59 1.29 8.24
N VAL A 169 11.82 2.27 8.70
CA VAL A 169 11.55 2.50 10.12
C VAL A 169 10.82 1.29 10.73
N MET A 170 9.84 0.71 10.02
CA MET A 170 9.20 -0.53 10.45
C MET A 170 10.19 -1.70 10.57
N LEU A 171 11.15 -1.83 9.64
CA LEU A 171 12.20 -2.84 9.75
C LEU A 171 13.13 -2.59 10.95
N ALA A 172 13.44 -1.34 11.25
CA ALA A 172 14.25 -0.98 12.41
C ALA A 172 13.51 -1.22 13.74
N LEU A 173 12.19 -1.00 13.77
CA LEU A 173 11.33 -1.26 14.93
C LEU A 173 10.91 -2.73 15.06
N LYS A 174 11.17 -3.56 14.05
CA LYS A 174 10.89 -5.01 14.04
C LYS A 174 11.26 -5.70 15.37
N PRO A 175 12.51 -5.65 15.87
CA PRO A 175 12.89 -6.36 17.08
C PRO A 175 12.14 -5.86 18.33
N PHE A 176 11.73 -4.59 18.35
CA PHE A 176 10.98 -4.01 19.46
C PHE A 176 9.50 -4.41 19.43
N LEU A 177 8.88 -4.36 18.23
CA LEU A 177 7.49 -4.76 18.00
C LEU A 177 7.28 -6.25 18.25
N GLU A 178 8.20 -7.09 17.80
CA GLU A 178 8.12 -8.55 18.03
C GLU A 178 8.25 -8.88 19.51
N LYS A 179 9.08 -8.15 20.25
CA LYS A 179 9.21 -8.32 21.71
C LYS A 179 7.92 -7.95 22.44
N LEU A 180 7.25 -6.87 22.04
CA LEU A 180 5.96 -6.46 22.61
C LEU A 180 4.83 -7.44 22.31
N ILE A 181 4.75 -7.93 21.06
CA ILE A 181 3.73 -8.91 20.67
C ILE A 181 3.94 -10.24 21.41
N ALA A 182 5.19 -10.67 21.59
CA ALA A 182 5.52 -11.88 22.34
C ALA A 182 5.18 -11.74 23.84
N MET A 183 5.41 -10.57 24.42
CA MET A 183 5.07 -10.29 25.82
C MET A 183 3.55 -10.28 26.07
N ASP A 184 2.74 -9.80 25.13
CA ASP A 184 1.27 -9.83 25.22
C ASP A 184 0.71 -11.26 25.11
N GLN A 185 1.28 -12.10 24.26
CA GLN A 185 0.91 -13.52 24.15
C GLN A 185 1.16 -14.26 25.47
N LEU A 186 2.31 -14.03 26.10
CA LEU A 186 2.67 -14.62 27.40
C LEU A 186 1.77 -14.13 28.54
N GLY A 187 1.34 -12.86 28.52
CA GLY A 187 0.38 -12.32 29.48
C GLY A 187 -0.99 -12.99 29.38
N LYS A 188 -1.50 -13.17 28.15
CA LYS A 188 -2.78 -13.85 27.89
C LYS A 188 -2.72 -15.35 28.20
N GLU A 189 -1.62 -16.04 27.92
CA GLU A 189 -1.44 -17.44 28.33
C GLU A 189 -1.36 -17.59 29.86
N SER A 190 -0.76 -16.64 30.58
CA SER A 190 -0.74 -16.65 32.04
C SER A 190 -2.12 -16.42 32.66
N GLU A 191 -2.93 -15.51 32.10
CA GLU A 191 -4.32 -15.27 32.57
C GLU A 191 -5.29 -16.40 32.19
N ALA A 192 -5.03 -17.15 31.11
CA ALA A 192 -5.88 -18.26 30.67
C ALA A 192 -5.62 -19.58 31.44
N VAL A 193 -4.51 -19.66 32.19
CA VAL A 193 -4.10 -20.83 32.98
C VAL A 193 -4.43 -20.65 34.47
N GLU A 194 -4.79 -19.44 34.89
CA GLU A 194 -5.24 -19.09 36.26
C GLU A 194 -6.78 -19.13 36.38
#